data_AF-A0A521UQ44-F1
#
_entry.id   AF-A0A521UQ44-F1
#
_cell.length_a   1.000
_cell.length_b   1.000
_cell.length_c   1.000
_cell.angle_alpha   90.00
_cell.angle_beta   90.00
_cell.angle_gamma   90.00
#
_symmetry.space_group_name_H-M   'P 1'
#
loop_
_entity.id
_entity.type
_entity.pdbx_description
1 polymer ?
#
loop_
_entity_poly.entity_id
_entity_poly.type
_entity_poly.pdbx_seq_one_letter_code
_entity_poly.pdbx_strand_id
1 'polypeptide(L)'
;LGFDRSLQSLGLKAAEISPPAGADAPVDPQAAAQQPAVVRTTPSKVVAQLVLVAIMLFSAIEAARLLEFVAVAEILQQVLDLAGHVLFGGVIITVGVLLANFLARMIDRSTGGADAFASSIVRWATIALATAMGLRFMGIADEIVILAFGLILGSAAVAAALAFGLGGRETAGKLLDRWTRKADRPPNDLV
;
A
#
# COMPACT_ATOMS: atom_id res chain seq x y z
N LEU A 1 34.65 -44.18 -1.54
CA LEU A 1 33.89 -45.45 -1.46
C LEU A 1 32.41 -45.09 -1.41
N GLY A 2 31.76 -45.14 -2.57
CA GLY A 2 30.43 -44.57 -2.79
C GLY A 2 29.69 -45.37 -3.86
N PHE A 3 29.52 -46.67 -3.59
CA PHE A 3 28.84 -47.61 -4.49
C PHE A 3 27.41 -47.94 -4.03
N ASP A 4 26.95 -47.43 -2.88
CA ASP A 4 25.67 -47.80 -2.29
C ASP A 4 24.45 -47.06 -2.86
N ARG A 5 24.65 -45.96 -3.62
CA ARG A 5 23.53 -45.16 -4.18
C ARG A 5 23.09 -45.55 -5.59
N SER A 6 23.89 -46.30 -6.33
CA SER A 6 23.58 -46.65 -7.74
C SER A 6 22.61 -47.82 -7.87
N LEU A 7 22.41 -48.62 -6.82
CA LEU A 7 21.45 -49.73 -6.82
C LEU A 7 20.03 -49.29 -6.45
N GLN A 8 19.89 -48.20 -5.70
CA GLN A 8 18.60 -47.70 -5.24
C GLN A 8 17.84 -46.90 -6.31
N SER A 9 18.55 -46.35 -7.31
CA SER A 9 17.96 -45.66 -8.46
C SER A 9 17.46 -46.60 -9.57
N LEU A 10 17.71 -47.91 -9.46
CA LEU A 10 17.31 -48.91 -10.46
C LEU A 10 15.87 -49.42 -10.31
N GLY A 11 15.01 -48.69 -9.58
CA GLY A 11 13.55 -48.86 -9.66
C GLY A 11 13.01 -50.22 -9.21
N LEU A 12 13.82 -51.11 -8.65
CA LEU A 12 13.41 -52.39 -8.07
C LEU A 12 13.06 -52.22 -6.59
N LYS A 13 12.17 -51.25 -6.28
CA LYS A 13 11.28 -51.44 -5.14
C LYS A 13 10.14 -52.27 -5.72
N ALA A 14 10.18 -53.57 -5.42
CA ALA A 14 9.10 -54.48 -5.75
C ALA A 14 7.77 -53.77 -5.53
N ALA A 15 6.89 -53.87 -6.52
CA ALA A 15 5.51 -53.49 -6.41
C ALA A 15 4.87 -54.29 -5.28
N GLU A 16 5.05 -53.85 -4.03
CA GLU A 16 4.19 -54.22 -2.93
C GLU A 16 2.87 -53.51 -3.16
N ILE A 17 2.01 -54.22 -3.90
CA ILE A 17 0.57 -54.03 -3.88
C ILE A 17 0.15 -54.20 -2.42
N SER A 18 0.04 -53.08 -1.69
CA SER A 18 -0.44 -53.08 -0.31
C SER A 18 -1.96 -53.34 -0.32
N PRO A 19 -2.45 -54.41 0.32
CA PRO A 19 -3.87 -54.55 0.62
C PRO A 19 -4.30 -53.51 1.68
N PRO A 20 -5.60 -53.17 1.78
CA PRO A 20 -6.08 -52.24 2.79
C PRO A 20 -6.38 -53.00 4.09
N ALA A 21 -5.50 -52.95 5.09
CA ALA A 21 -5.84 -53.16 6.51
C ALA A 21 -4.58 -53.14 7.39
N GLY A 22 -4.63 -52.40 8.50
CA GLY A 22 -3.72 -52.58 9.63
C GLY A 22 -3.28 -51.26 10.25
N ALA A 23 -3.78 -50.96 11.45
CA ALA A 23 -3.57 -49.74 12.20
C ALA A 23 -2.18 -49.62 12.87
N ASP A 24 -1.13 -50.24 12.31
CA ASP A 24 0.14 -50.45 13.03
C ASP A 24 1.40 -50.30 12.14
N ALA A 25 1.36 -49.45 11.11
CA ALA A 25 2.57 -49.11 10.35
C ALA A 25 3.55 -48.30 11.22
N PRO A 26 4.85 -48.66 11.30
CA PRO A 26 5.84 -47.85 12.00
C PRO A 26 5.86 -46.46 11.38
N VAL A 27 5.48 -45.46 12.16
CA VAL A 27 5.53 -44.06 11.77
C VAL A 27 7.00 -43.67 11.68
N ASP A 28 7.57 -43.69 10.47
CA ASP A 28 8.93 -43.21 10.22
C ASP A 28 9.08 -41.78 10.80
N PRO A 29 9.88 -41.56 11.85
CA PRO A 29 10.00 -40.25 12.50
C PRO A 29 10.66 -39.19 11.59
N GLN A 30 11.29 -39.64 10.50
CA GLN A 30 12.08 -38.79 9.61
C GLN A 30 11.25 -38.12 8.50
N ALA A 31 10.03 -38.61 8.21
CA ALA A 31 9.11 -37.96 7.28
C ALA A 31 8.47 -36.69 7.87
N ALA A 32 8.45 -36.56 9.20
CA ALA A 32 7.90 -35.40 9.91
C ALA A 32 8.88 -34.22 10.08
N ALA A 33 10.17 -34.40 9.75
CA ALA A 33 11.22 -33.40 9.97
C ALA A 33 11.43 -32.43 8.80
N GLN A 34 10.74 -32.61 7.67
CA GLN A 34 10.73 -31.66 6.56
C GLN A 34 9.52 -30.72 6.67
N GLN A 35 9.35 -30.11 7.84
CA GLN A 35 8.52 -28.91 7.94
C GLN A 35 9.32 -27.77 7.29
N PRO A 36 8.79 -27.09 6.27
CA PRO A 36 9.48 -25.96 5.66
C PRO A 36 9.72 -24.93 6.74
N ALA A 37 10.99 -24.74 7.10
CA ALA A 37 11.40 -23.73 8.06
C ALA A 37 10.86 -22.38 7.56
N VAL A 38 9.84 -21.86 8.25
CA VAL A 38 9.29 -20.54 7.96
C VAL A 38 10.42 -19.56 8.18
N VAL A 39 11.05 -19.12 7.09
CA VAL A 39 12.17 -18.18 7.13
C VAL A 39 11.61 -16.87 7.66
N ARG A 40 11.78 -16.64 8.96
CA ARG A 40 11.44 -15.37 9.60
C ARG A 40 12.42 -14.33 9.07
N THR A 41 11.97 -13.52 8.12
CA THR A 41 12.72 -12.37 7.63
C THR A 41 12.77 -11.33 8.74
N THR A 42 13.93 -11.19 9.38
CA THR A 42 14.17 -10.11 10.33
C THR A 42 14.32 -8.79 9.56
N PRO A 43 13.83 -7.65 10.10
CA PRO A 43 13.97 -6.35 9.44
C PRO A 43 15.44 -5.98 9.19
N SER A 44 16.35 -6.40 10.08
CA SER A 44 17.79 -6.25 9.88
C SER A 44 18.31 -6.99 8.65
N LYS A 45 17.78 -8.17 8.34
CA LYS A 45 18.16 -8.94 7.14
C LYS A 45 17.71 -8.25 5.85
N VAL A 46 16.52 -7.64 5.86
CA VAL A 46 16.01 -6.86 4.72
C VAL A 46 16.90 -5.65 4.45
N VAL A 47 17.24 -4.88 5.50
CA VAL A 47 18.14 -3.72 5.38
C VAL A 47 19.53 -4.16 4.90
N ALA A 48 20.10 -5.23 5.46
CA ALA A 48 21.39 -5.75 5.04
C ALA A 48 21.39 -6.16 3.56
N GLN A 49 20.32 -6.81 3.09
CA GLN A 49 20.17 -7.20 1.68
C GLN A 49 20.05 -5.98 0.75
N LEU A 50 19.31 -4.95 1.16
CA LEU A 50 19.20 -3.70 0.41
C LEU A 50 20.56 -2.98 0.29
N VAL A 51 21.28 -2.87 1.40
CA VAL A 51 22.62 -2.25 1.43
C VAL A 51 23.60 -3.05 0.56
N LEU A 52 23.56 -4.38 0.63
CA LEU A 52 24.40 -5.25 -0.20
C LEU A 52 24.15 -5.01 -1.69
N VAL A 53 22.88 -4.98 -2.11
CA VAL A 53 22.50 -4.73 -3.51
C VAL A 53 22.95 -3.33 -3.94
N ALA A 54 22.80 -2.32 -3.09
CA ALA A 54 23.27 -0.97 -3.39
C ALA A 54 24.79 -0.93 -3.61
N ILE A 55 25.57 -1.48 -2.67
CA ILE A 55 27.04 -1.54 -2.79
C ILE A 55 27.46 -2.29 -4.06
N MET A 56 26.79 -3.40 -4.38
CA MET A 56 27.03 -4.18 -5.59
C MET A 56 26.77 -3.36 -6.87
N LEU A 57 25.65 -2.64 -6.93
CA LEU A 57 25.33 -1.76 -8.06
C LEU A 57 26.31 -0.59 -8.19
N PHE A 58 26.66 0.08 -7.09
CA PHE A 58 27.68 1.13 -7.09
C PHE A 58 29.01 0.63 -7.63
N SER A 59 29.45 -0.54 -7.16
CA SER A 59 30.70 -1.16 -7.62
C SER A 59 30.63 -1.51 -9.11
N ALA A 60 29.49 -1.99 -9.60
CA ALA A 60 29.28 -2.31 -11.01
C ALA A 60 29.29 -1.06 -11.90
N ILE A 61 28.72 0.06 -11.45
CA ILE A 61 28.74 1.35 -12.16
C ILE A 61 30.18 1.85 -12.31
N GLU A 62 30.96 1.86 -11.22
CA GLU A 62 32.36 2.30 -11.26
C GLU A 62 33.23 1.38 -12.12
N ALA A 63 33.03 0.06 -12.03
CA ALA A 63 33.72 -0.89 -12.90
C ALA A 63 33.41 -0.63 -14.38
N ALA A 64 32.13 -0.41 -14.74
CA ALA A 64 31.74 -0.08 -16.11
C ALA A 64 32.35 1.25 -16.60
N ARG A 65 32.45 2.25 -15.73
CA ARG A 65 33.12 3.54 -16.02
C ARG A 65 34.61 3.35 -16.28
N LEU A 66 35.31 2.55 -15.46
CA LEU A 66 36.74 2.26 -15.64
C LEU A 66 37.04 1.49 -16.92
N LEU A 67 36.08 0.69 -17.40
CA LEU A 67 36.16 -0.03 -18.68
C LEU A 67 35.77 0.84 -19.89
N GLU A 68 35.48 2.14 -19.68
CA GLU A 68 35.00 3.08 -20.72
C GLU A 68 33.65 2.65 -21.34
N PHE A 69 32.86 1.83 -20.64
CA PHE A 69 31.53 1.40 -21.05
C PHE A 69 30.46 2.39 -20.56
N VAL A 70 30.49 3.61 -21.11
CA VAL A 70 29.63 4.73 -20.69
C VAL A 70 28.14 4.36 -20.70
N ALA A 71 27.65 3.77 -21.80
CA ALA A 71 26.24 3.39 -21.92
C ALA A 71 25.79 2.40 -20.84
N VAL A 72 26.65 1.45 -20.46
CA VAL A 72 26.33 0.47 -19.41
C VAL A 72 26.28 1.15 -18.04
N ALA A 73 27.24 2.03 -17.76
CA ALA A 73 27.26 2.79 -16.51
C ALA A 73 26.00 3.66 -16.35
N GLU A 74 25.54 4.32 -17.41
CA GLU A 74 24.33 5.14 -17.40
C GLU A 74 23.05 4.32 -17.13
N ILE A 75 22.91 3.16 -17.79
CA ILE A 75 21.77 2.26 -17.54
C ILE A 75 21.76 1.79 -16.08
N LEU A 76 22.91 1.39 -15.55
CA LEU A 76 23.04 0.97 -14.15
C LEU A 76 22.72 2.12 -13.18
N GLN A 77 23.10 3.35 -13.50
CA GLN A 77 22.72 4.53 -12.72
C GLN A 77 21.22 4.80 -12.73
N GLN A 78 20.55 4.67 -13.88
CA GLN A 78 19.09 4.82 -13.96
C GLN A 78 18.37 3.75 -13.11
N VAL A 79 18.86 2.51 -13.13
CA VAL A 79 18.31 1.43 -12.28
C VAL A 79 18.51 1.76 -10.80
N LEU A 80 19.67 2.30 -10.42
CA LEU A 80 19.94 2.72 -9.05
C LEU A 80 19.04 3.87 -8.60
N ASP A 81 18.80 4.85 -9.47
CA ASP A 81 17.89 5.97 -9.21
C ASP A 81 16.45 5.49 -9.04
N LEU A 82 15.97 4.60 -9.92
CA LEU A 82 14.66 3.96 -9.79
C LEU A 82 14.55 3.17 -8.49
N ALA A 83 15.59 2.42 -8.11
CA ALA A 83 15.61 1.68 -6.85
C ALA A 83 15.52 2.63 -5.64
N GLY A 84 16.18 3.79 -5.69
CA GLY A 84 16.08 4.84 -4.69
C GLY A 84 14.66 5.38 -4.54
N HIS A 85 14.01 5.72 -5.66
CA HIS A 85 12.62 6.18 -5.69
C HIS A 85 11.64 5.14 -5.12
N VAL A 86 11.81 3.86 -5.48
CA VAL A 86 10.99 2.75 -4.95
C VAL A 86 11.18 2.58 -3.44
N LEU A 87 12.42 2.65 -2.95
CA LEU A 87 12.70 2.60 -1.52
C LEU A 87 12.04 3.75 -0.77
N PHE A 88 12.17 4.97 -1.28
CA PHE A 88 11.60 6.17 -0.66
C PHE A 88 10.07 6.11 -0.66
N GLY A 89 9.45 5.69 -1.77
CA GLY A 89 8.02 5.45 -1.85
C GLY A 89 7.54 4.40 -0.84
N GLY A 90 8.29 3.32 -0.65
CA GLY A 90 7.99 2.29 0.35
C GLY A 90 8.02 2.82 1.79
N VAL A 91 8.97 3.71 2.11
CA VAL A 91 9.03 4.40 3.41
C VAL A 91 7.81 5.28 3.61
N ILE A 92 7.43 6.08 2.61
CA ILE A 92 6.25 6.95 2.66
C ILE A 92 4.98 6.15 2.96
N ILE A 93 4.78 5.01 2.26
CA ILE A 93 3.62 4.13 2.49
C ILE A 93 3.63 3.58 3.92
N THR A 94 4.80 3.11 4.38
CA THR A 94 4.96 2.58 5.74
C THR A 94 4.58 3.61 6.79
N VAL A 95 5.11 4.83 6.67
CA VAL A 95 4.77 5.95 7.57
C VAL A 95 3.28 6.31 7.48
N GLY A 96 2.72 6.32 6.28
CA GLY A 96 1.30 6.62 6.08
C GLY A 96 0.36 5.61 6.70
N VAL A 97 0.68 4.31 6.67
CA VAL A 97 -0.10 3.27 7.38
C VAL A 97 -0.03 3.46 8.89
N LEU A 98 1.14 3.82 9.44
CA LEU A 98 1.28 4.16 10.86
C LEU A 98 0.42 5.37 11.23
N LEU A 99 0.44 6.40 10.39
CA LEU A 99 -0.35 7.61 10.56
C LEU A 99 -1.86 7.32 10.48
N ALA A 100 -2.29 6.50 9.53
CA ALA A 100 -3.69 6.09 9.38
C ALA A 100 -4.22 5.41 10.65
N ASN A 101 -3.44 4.51 11.24
CA ASN A 101 -3.80 3.84 12.49
C ASN A 101 -3.78 4.82 13.68
N PHE A 102 -2.90 5.82 13.68
CA PHE A 102 -2.88 6.85 14.72
C PHE A 102 -4.12 7.74 14.66
N LEU A 103 -4.48 8.24 13.47
CA LEU A 103 -5.67 9.07 13.24
C LEU A 103 -6.95 8.32 13.60
N ALA A 104 -7.10 7.06 13.15
CA ALA A 104 -8.27 6.25 13.47
C ALA A 104 -8.47 6.10 14.99
N ARG A 105 -7.38 5.79 15.71
CA ARG A 105 -7.39 5.67 17.18
C ARG A 105 -7.71 6.98 17.87
N MET A 106 -7.30 8.12 17.33
CA MET A 106 -7.64 9.43 17.87
C MET A 106 -9.14 9.71 17.77
N ILE A 107 -9.74 9.36 16.63
CA ILE A 107 -11.18 9.51 16.39
C ILE A 107 -11.97 8.60 17.33
N ASP A 108 -11.61 7.32 17.41
CA ASP A 108 -12.29 6.35 18.29
C ASP A 108 -12.28 6.80 19.76
N ARG A 109 -11.16 7.37 20.22
CA ARG A 109 -11.04 7.91 21.58
C ARG A 109 -11.90 9.15 21.79
N SER A 110 -12.01 10.03 20.79
CA SER A 110 -12.78 11.26 20.89
C SER A 110 -14.29 11.06 20.90
N THR A 111 -14.79 10.01 20.23
CA THR A 111 -16.22 9.69 20.15
C THR A 111 -16.66 8.62 21.16
N GLY A 112 -15.76 8.18 22.05
CA GLY A 112 -16.06 7.13 23.03
C GLY A 112 -16.40 5.77 22.41
N GLY A 113 -15.93 5.52 21.18
CA GLY A 113 -16.21 4.29 20.44
C GLY A 113 -17.56 4.25 19.71
N ALA A 114 -18.34 5.34 19.72
CA ALA A 114 -19.65 5.38 19.05
C ALA A 114 -19.56 5.42 17.51
N ASP A 115 -18.48 5.98 16.95
CA ASP A 115 -18.33 6.20 15.50
C ASP A 115 -17.23 5.32 14.86
N ALA A 116 -17.39 4.00 14.97
CA ALA A 116 -16.52 3.03 14.31
C ALA A 116 -16.50 3.18 12.76
N PHE A 117 -17.57 3.76 12.21
CA PHE A 117 -17.68 4.04 10.78
C PHE A 117 -16.74 5.19 10.37
N ALA A 118 -16.72 6.29 11.14
CA ALA A 118 -15.87 7.44 10.84
C ALA A 118 -14.38 7.10 10.96
N SER A 119 -13.98 6.39 12.02
CA SER A 119 -12.59 5.97 12.19
C SER A 119 -12.13 5.00 11.10
N SER A 120 -13.01 4.09 10.67
CA SER A 120 -12.75 3.20 9.54
C SER A 120 -12.56 3.95 8.23
N ILE A 121 -13.42 4.93 7.93
CA ILE A 121 -13.28 5.79 6.74
C ILE A 121 -11.94 6.51 6.77
N VAL A 122 -11.58 7.14 7.88
CA VAL A 122 -10.32 7.90 7.98
C VAL A 122 -9.11 6.98 7.83
N ARG A 123 -9.15 5.78 8.42
CA ARG A 123 -8.08 4.78 8.25
C ARG A 123 -7.87 4.44 6.78
N TRP A 124 -8.94 4.04 6.09
CA TRP A 124 -8.86 3.63 4.69
C TRP A 124 -8.53 4.80 3.75
N ALA A 125 -9.09 5.98 4.00
CA ALA A 125 -8.78 7.19 3.22
C ALA A 125 -7.30 7.57 3.36
N THR A 126 -6.75 7.52 4.58
CA THR A 126 -5.33 7.85 4.81
C THR A 126 -4.41 6.80 4.19
N ILE A 127 -4.75 5.51 4.26
CA ILE A 127 -3.98 4.45 3.60
C ILE A 127 -4.00 4.63 2.08
N ALA A 128 -5.17 4.88 1.50
CA ALA A 128 -5.30 5.12 0.06
C ALA A 128 -4.47 6.34 -0.38
N LEU A 129 -4.53 7.44 0.38
CA LEU A 129 -3.74 8.65 0.13
C LEU A 129 -2.23 8.40 0.25
N ALA A 130 -1.79 7.72 1.31
CA ALA A 130 -0.38 7.39 1.50
C ALA A 130 0.15 6.45 0.40
N THR A 131 -0.67 5.50 -0.02
CA THR A 131 -0.36 4.59 -1.13
C THR A 131 -0.18 5.37 -2.41
N ALA A 132 -1.12 6.25 -2.74
CA ALA A 132 -1.05 7.12 -3.91
C ALA A 132 0.20 8.02 -3.90
N MET A 133 0.49 8.65 -2.76
CA MET A 133 1.67 9.51 -2.58
C MET A 133 2.98 8.72 -2.73
N GLY A 134 3.03 7.51 -2.16
CA GLY A 134 4.17 6.61 -2.29
C GLY A 134 4.40 6.14 -3.73
N LEU A 135 3.33 5.70 -4.41
CA LEU A 135 3.37 5.29 -5.82
C LEU A 135 3.81 6.43 -6.75
N ARG A 136 3.37 7.66 -6.47
CA ARG A 136 3.82 8.87 -7.16
C ARG A 136 5.32 9.08 -6.98
N PHE A 137 5.85 8.90 -5.78
CA PHE A 137 7.29 9.02 -5.50
C PHE A 137 8.13 7.96 -6.20
N MET A 138 7.56 6.81 -6.55
CA MET A 138 8.24 5.77 -7.35
C MET A 138 8.35 6.13 -8.84
N GLY A 139 7.71 7.21 -9.29
CA GLY A 139 7.73 7.66 -10.69
C GLY A 139 6.84 6.85 -11.64
N ILE A 140 6.24 5.75 -11.18
CA ILE A 140 5.41 4.85 -12.01
C ILE A 140 4.07 5.51 -12.38
N ALA A 141 3.56 6.39 -11.52
CA ALA A 141 2.14 6.77 -11.56
C ALA A 141 1.89 8.26 -11.35
N ASP A 142 2.88 9.15 -11.53
CA ASP A 142 2.70 10.57 -11.20
C ASP A 142 1.48 11.18 -11.91
N GLU A 143 1.45 11.07 -13.24
CA GLU A 143 0.35 11.63 -14.04
C GLU A 143 -0.97 10.90 -13.82
N ILE A 144 -0.97 9.56 -13.77
CA ILE A 144 -2.19 8.77 -13.56
C ILE A 144 -2.81 9.06 -12.19
N VAL A 145 -2.01 9.14 -11.13
CA VAL A 145 -2.49 9.42 -9.77
C VAL A 145 -3.07 10.83 -9.70
N ILE A 146 -2.38 11.83 -10.25
CA ILE A 146 -2.89 13.21 -10.29
C ILE A 146 -4.21 13.28 -11.04
N LEU A 147 -4.32 12.64 -12.21
CA LEU A 147 -5.54 12.63 -13.00
C LEU A 147 -6.67 11.90 -12.29
N ALA A 148 -6.42 10.72 -11.73
CA ALA A 148 -7.43 9.93 -11.04
C ALA A 148 -7.98 10.66 -9.81
N PHE A 149 -7.11 11.14 -8.91
CA PHE A 149 -7.55 11.90 -7.74
C PHE A 149 -8.17 13.24 -8.13
N GLY A 150 -7.60 13.92 -9.12
CA GLY A 150 -8.14 15.18 -9.64
C GLY A 150 -9.54 15.01 -10.21
N LEU A 151 -9.82 13.93 -10.94
CA LEU A 151 -11.14 13.64 -11.50
C LEU A 151 -12.14 13.18 -10.44
N ILE A 152 -11.72 12.33 -9.48
CA ILE A 152 -12.59 11.88 -8.39
C ILE A 152 -12.97 13.07 -7.50
N LEU A 153 -11.99 13.87 -7.07
CA LEU A 153 -12.24 15.05 -6.24
C LEU A 153 -12.94 16.16 -7.01
N GLY A 154 -12.59 16.35 -8.28
CA GLY A 154 -13.24 17.30 -9.17
C GLY A 154 -14.72 16.96 -9.39
N SER A 155 -15.03 15.70 -9.70
CA SER A 155 -16.42 15.25 -9.83
C SER A 155 -17.19 15.32 -8.51
N ALA A 156 -16.56 14.98 -7.38
CA ALA A 156 -17.15 15.15 -6.05
C ALA A 156 -17.44 16.62 -5.73
N ALA A 157 -16.52 17.53 -6.07
CA ALA A 157 -16.70 18.97 -5.89
C ALA A 157 -17.86 19.50 -6.75
N VAL A 158 -17.95 19.08 -8.01
CA VAL A 158 -19.06 19.42 -8.91
C VAL A 158 -20.39 18.87 -8.37
N ALA A 159 -20.42 17.61 -7.93
CA ALA A 159 -21.61 16.99 -7.36
C ALA A 159 -22.08 17.74 -6.10
N ALA A 160 -21.15 18.10 -5.20
CA ALA A 160 -21.45 18.89 -4.02
C ALA A 160 -21.99 20.29 -4.40
N ALA A 161 -21.34 20.98 -5.34
CA ALA A 161 -21.78 22.28 -5.82
C ALA A 161 -23.22 22.24 -6.39
N LEU A 162 -23.56 21.20 -7.15
CA LEU A 162 -24.90 20.99 -7.68
C LEU A 162 -25.91 20.66 -6.56
N ALA A 163 -25.55 19.79 -5.62
CA ALA A 163 -26.41 19.42 -4.50
C ALA A 163 -26.76 20.63 -3.62
N PHE A 164 -25.78 21.46 -3.28
CA PHE A 164 -26.00 22.70 -2.52
C PHE A 164 -26.71 23.77 -3.34
N GLY A 165 -26.32 23.95 -4.61
CA GLY A 165 -26.92 24.96 -5.49
C GLY A 165 -28.41 24.70 -5.75
N LEU A 166 -28.78 23.45 -6.07
CA LEU A 166 -30.16 23.07 -6.33
C LEU A 166 -30.96 22.92 -5.03
N GLY A 167 -30.38 22.30 -3.99
CA GLY A 167 -31.05 22.06 -2.72
C GLY A 167 -31.26 23.31 -1.86
N GLY A 168 -30.39 24.31 -1.96
CA GLY A 168 -30.46 25.55 -1.17
C GLY A 168 -31.35 26.64 -1.76
N ARG A 169 -31.74 26.53 -3.03
CA ARG A 169 -32.46 27.58 -3.78
C ARG A 169 -33.73 28.05 -3.08
N GLU A 170 -34.57 27.12 -2.64
CA GLU A 170 -35.86 27.41 -2.01
C GLU A 170 -35.68 28.16 -0.68
N THR A 171 -34.69 27.76 0.11
CA THR A 171 -34.36 28.38 1.39
C THR A 171 -33.77 29.77 1.21
N ALA A 172 -32.91 29.96 0.20
CA ALA A 172 -32.36 31.26 -0.15
C ALA A 172 -33.46 32.24 -0.58
N GLY A 173 -34.41 31.80 -1.40
CA GLY A 173 -35.56 32.61 -1.82
C GLY A 173 -36.41 33.04 -0.62
N LYS A 174 -36.75 32.11 0.28
CA LYS A 174 -37.50 32.42 1.51
C LYS A 174 -36.77 33.40 2.43
N LEU A 175 -35.44 33.38 2.47
CA LEU A 175 -34.65 34.29 3.29
C LEU A 175 -34.61 35.70 2.68
N LEU A 176 -34.42 35.82 1.37
CA LEU A 176 -34.51 37.09 0.64
C LEU A 176 -35.90 37.72 0.81
N ASP A 177 -36.96 36.93 0.64
CA ASP A 177 -38.34 37.39 0.81
C ASP A 177 -38.60 37.97 2.20
N ARG A 178 -38.02 37.36 3.25
CA ARG A 178 -38.14 37.86 4.61
C ARG A 178 -37.37 39.17 4.81
N TRP A 179 -36.22 39.32 4.17
CA TRP A 179 -35.40 40.52 4.26
C TRP A 179 -36.04 41.68 3.51
N THR A 180 -36.54 41.45 2.30
CA THR A 180 -37.28 42.45 1.51
C THR A 180 -38.53 42.91 2.25
N ARG A 181 -39.33 42.00 2.80
CA ARG A 181 -40.51 42.36 3.62
C ARG A 181 -40.17 43.11 4.91
N LYS A 182 -38.98 42.90 5.47
CA LYS A 182 -38.51 43.62 6.66
C LYS A 182 -37.97 45.00 6.31
N ALA A 183 -37.38 45.17 5.12
CA ALA A 183 -36.96 46.46 4.59
C ALA A 183 -38.15 47.33 4.15
N ASP A 184 -39.22 46.72 3.63
CA ASP A 184 -40.45 47.40 3.22
C ASP A 184 -41.41 47.75 4.37
N ARG A 185 -41.05 47.50 5.63
CA ARG A 185 -41.83 48.00 6.77
C ARG A 185 -41.60 49.52 6.89
N PRO A 186 -42.62 50.37 6.63
CA PRO A 186 -42.47 51.81 6.78
C PRO A 186 -42.21 52.16 8.25
N PRO A 187 -41.36 53.17 8.52
CA PRO A 187 -41.18 53.70 9.87
C PRO A 187 -42.44 54.48 10.26
N ASN A 188 -43.38 53.79 10.87
CA ASN A 188 -44.32 54.37 11.80
C ASN A 188 -43.73 54.01 13.17
N ASP A 189 -43.46 54.91 14.11
CA ASP A 189 -44.12 56.16 14.44
C ASP A 189 -43.18 56.90 15.40
N LEU A 190 -42.84 58.17 15.14
CA LEU A 190 -42.38 59.14 16.16
C LEU A 190 -42.65 60.58 15.64
N VAL A 191 -43.85 61.10 15.91
CA VAL A 191 -44.21 62.34 16.66
C VAL A 191 -45.73 62.47 16.63
#